data_AF-A0A1I6T516-F1
#
_entry.id   AF-A0A1I6T516-F1
#
_cell.length_a   1.000
_cell.length_b   1.000
_cell.length_c   1.000
_cell.angle_alpha   90.00
_cell.angle_beta   90.00
_cell.angle_gamma   90.00
#
_symmetry.space_group_name_H-M   'P 1'
#
loop_
_entity.id
_entity.type
_entity.pdbx_description
1 polymer ?
#
loop_
_entity_poly.entity_id
_entity_poly.type
_entity_poly.pdbx_seq_one_letter_code
_entity_poly.pdbx_strand_id
1 'polypeptide(L)'
;MRWELLENGATETVIDDAVLILSELLSNSYRHARPLGDGHHVRASWAQDADGEITISVTDGGGPTRPRAGSPSVTARGGRGLTIITTLARAWGVHDADPSGAVTVWAVLDPR
;
A
#
# COMPACT_ATOMS: atom_id res chain seq x y z
N MET A 1 -6.99 11.50 -4.07
CA MET A 1 -7.24 10.09 -4.46
C MET A 1 -8.64 9.83 -5.01
N ARG A 2 -9.72 9.67 -4.20
CA ARG A 2 -11.04 9.25 -4.74
C ARG A 2 -11.50 10.08 -5.95
N TRP A 3 -11.51 11.41 -5.79
CA TRP A 3 -11.88 12.34 -6.86
C TRP A 3 -10.99 12.19 -8.11
N GLU A 4 -9.68 12.16 -7.93
CA GLU A 4 -8.73 11.99 -9.03
C GLU A 4 -8.93 10.66 -9.77
N LEU A 5 -9.16 9.56 -9.06
CA LEU A 5 -9.40 8.25 -9.70
C LEU A 5 -10.74 8.24 -10.45
N LEU A 6 -11.78 8.86 -9.89
CA LEU A 6 -13.09 8.99 -10.55
C LEU A 6 -13.00 9.84 -11.82
N GLU A 7 -12.30 10.98 -11.78
CA GLU A 7 -12.05 11.84 -12.94
C GLU A 7 -11.26 11.13 -14.05
N ASN A 8 -10.39 10.19 -13.68
CA ASN A 8 -9.64 9.33 -14.60
C ASN A 8 -10.38 8.03 -14.97
N GLY A 9 -11.69 7.94 -14.70
CA GLY A 9 -12.57 6.89 -15.20
C GLY A 9 -12.58 5.59 -14.39
N ALA A 10 -11.96 5.54 -13.21
CA ALA A 10 -12.07 4.38 -12.34
C ALA A 10 -13.51 4.21 -11.81
N THR A 11 -13.97 2.95 -11.72
CA THR A 11 -15.29 2.65 -11.15
C THR A 11 -15.29 2.83 -9.63
N GLU A 12 -16.44 3.15 -9.03
CA GLU A 12 -16.56 3.29 -7.57
C GLU A 12 -16.07 2.03 -6.82
N THR A 13 -16.30 0.83 -7.38
CA THR A 13 -15.83 -0.42 -6.76
C THR A 13 -14.31 -0.52 -6.70
N VAL A 14 -13.61 -0.06 -7.75
CA VAL A 14 -12.15 -0.04 -7.79
C VAL A 14 -11.61 1.04 -6.84
N ILE A 15 -12.30 2.19 -6.76
CA ILE A 15 -11.96 3.26 -5.83
C ILE A 15 -12.10 2.80 -4.37
N ASP A 16 -13.15 2.07 -4.04
CA ASP A 16 -13.34 1.50 -2.70
C ASP A 16 -12.25 0.50 -2.34
N ASP A 17 -11.89 -0.41 -3.27
CA ASP A 17 -10.79 -1.35 -3.08
C ASP A 17 -9.45 -0.62 -2.90
N ALA A 18 -9.19 0.43 -3.68
CA ALA A 18 -7.98 1.26 -3.56
C ALA A 18 -7.89 2.01 -2.22
N VAL A 19 -9.01 2.57 -1.74
CA VAL A 19 -9.11 3.21 -0.41
C VAL A 19 -8.83 2.20 0.69
N LEU A 20 -9.39 1.01 0.59
CA LEU A 20 -9.19 -0.02 1.59
C LEU A 20 -7.74 -0.50 1.63
N ILE A 21 -7.12 -0.76 0.47
CA ILE A 21 -5.69 -1.08 0.37
C ILE A 21 -4.83 0.03 0.98
N LEU A 22 -5.07 1.30 0.63
CA LEU A 22 -4.32 2.42 1.18
C LEU A 22 -4.43 2.47 2.71
N SER A 23 -5.63 2.24 3.26
CA SER A 23 -5.86 2.25 4.71
C SER A 23 -5.08 1.16 5.44
N GLU A 24 -4.97 -0.03 4.84
CA GLU A 24 -4.22 -1.15 5.42
C GLU A 24 -2.71 -0.92 5.31
N LEU A 25 -2.23 -0.37 4.20
CA LEU A 25 -0.82 0.01 4.04
C LEU A 25 -0.39 1.07 5.06
N LEU A 26 -1.19 2.13 5.23
CA LEU A 26 -0.95 3.18 6.23
C LEU A 26 -1.00 2.62 7.66
N SER A 27 -1.97 1.75 7.95
CA SER A 27 -2.10 1.11 9.26
C SER A 27 -0.89 0.23 9.58
N ASN A 28 -0.37 -0.52 8.60
CA ASN A 28 0.84 -1.32 8.75
C ASN A 28 2.07 -0.44 8.95
N SER A 29 2.19 0.64 8.18
CA SER A 29 3.29 1.61 8.31
C SER A 29 3.33 2.19 9.72
N TYR A 30 2.19 2.66 10.23
CA TYR A 30 2.09 3.24 11.58
C TYR A 30 2.44 2.24 12.70
N ARG A 31 2.09 0.95 12.54
CA ARG A 31 2.33 -0.08 13.57
C ARG A 31 3.73 -0.66 13.55
N HIS A 32 4.37 -0.72 12.38
CA HIS A 32 5.55 -1.56 12.17
C HIS A 32 6.79 -0.79 11.67
N ALA A 33 6.62 0.41 11.12
CA ALA A 33 7.76 1.20 10.67
C ALA A 33 8.51 1.81 11.85
N ARG A 34 9.81 1.98 11.68
CA ARG A 34 10.62 2.81 12.57
C ARG A 34 10.17 4.26 12.47
N PRO A 35 10.32 5.04 13.56
CA PRO A 35 10.16 6.49 13.48
C PRO A 35 11.05 7.07 12.39
N LEU A 36 10.45 7.90 11.55
CA LEU A 36 11.17 8.72 10.60
C LEU A 36 11.87 9.87 11.35
N GLY A 37 13.04 10.30 10.88
CA GLY A 37 13.77 11.42 11.48
C GLY A 37 13.02 12.75 11.34
N ASP A 38 13.49 13.79 12.02
CA ASP A 38 12.84 15.12 12.00
C ASP A 38 12.63 15.63 10.56
N GLY A 39 11.40 16.02 10.24
CA GLY A 39 11.01 16.51 8.91
C GLY A 39 10.67 15.42 7.88
N HIS A 40 10.73 14.14 8.25
CA HIS A 40 10.34 13.03 7.38
C HIS A 40 8.95 12.50 7.76
N HIS A 41 8.15 12.18 6.74
CA HIS A 41 6.76 11.71 6.91
C HIS A 41 6.51 10.43 6.11
N VAL A 42 5.56 9.63 6.59
CA VAL A 42 4.99 8.54 5.80
C VAL A 42 4.38 9.16 4.54
N ARG A 43 4.77 8.66 3.37
CA ARG A 43 4.30 9.16 2.08
C ARG A 43 3.34 8.16 1.45
N ALA A 44 2.09 8.57 1.25
CA ALA A 44 1.15 7.86 0.41
C ALA A 44 1.23 8.40 -1.02
N SER A 45 1.13 7.53 -2.02
CA SER A 45 1.09 7.91 -3.43
C SER A 45 0.22 6.94 -4.21
N TRP A 46 -0.46 7.45 -5.24
CA TRP A 46 -1.26 6.66 -6.16
C TRP A 46 -1.04 7.17 -7.59
N ALA A 47 -1.13 6.25 -8.54
CA ALA A 47 -1.06 6.56 -9.97
C ALA A 47 -2.00 5.62 -10.73
N GLN A 48 -2.56 6.11 -11.82
CA GLN A 48 -3.32 5.33 -12.77
C GLN A 48 -2.62 5.43 -14.13
N ASP A 49 -2.36 4.30 -14.77
CA ASP A 49 -1.71 4.28 -16.08
C ASP A 49 -2.73 4.42 -17.24
N ALA A 50 -2.23 4.37 -18.48
CA ALA A 50 -3.06 4.53 -19.67
C ALA A 50 -4.03 3.36 -19.90
N ASP A 51 -3.72 2.17 -19.37
CA ASP A 51 -4.57 0.98 -19.45
C ASP A 51 -5.62 0.97 -18.32
N GLY A 52 -5.49 1.89 -17.36
CA GLY A 52 -6.39 2.08 -16.22
C GLY A 52 -5.94 1.36 -14.96
N GLU A 53 -4.77 0.73 -14.98
CA GLU A 53 -4.21 0.04 -13.81
C GLU A 53 -3.81 1.06 -12.73
N ILE A 54 -4.23 0.78 -11.50
CA ILE A 54 -4.00 1.67 -10.36
C ILE A 54 -2.92 1.10 -9.47
N THR A 55 -1.84 1.85 -9.28
CA THR A 55 -0.80 1.53 -8.30
C THR A 55 -0.98 2.40 -7.06
N ILE A 56 -1.14 1.77 -5.89
CA ILE A 56 -1.13 2.41 -4.58
C ILE A 56 0.18 2.08 -3.89
N SER A 57 0.83 3.08 -3.29
CA SER A 57 2.08 2.88 -2.56
C SER A 57 2.15 3.71 -1.28
N VAL A 58 2.81 3.15 -0.27
CA VAL A 58 3.15 3.83 0.98
C VAL A 58 4.63 3.63 1.27
N THR A 59 5.32 4.74 1.48
CA THR A 59 6.73 4.77 1.91
C THR A 59 6.84 5.18 3.38
N ASP A 60 7.52 4.37 4.17
CA ASP A 60 7.74 4.59 5.61
C ASP A 60 9.22 4.39 6.00
N GLY A 61 9.53 4.50 7.30
CA GLY A 61 10.90 4.37 7.83
C GLY A 61 11.47 2.94 7.86
N GLY A 62 10.72 1.95 7.33
CA GLY A 62 11.08 0.55 7.33
C GLY A 62 10.99 -0.10 8.72
N GLY A 63 10.74 -1.42 8.75
CA GLY A 63 10.66 -2.20 10.00
C GLY A 63 11.81 -3.21 10.14
N PRO A 64 11.92 -3.89 11.30
CA PRO A 64 12.80 -5.07 11.44
C PRO A 64 12.29 -6.28 10.63
N THR A 65 11.01 -6.30 10.30
CA THR A 65 10.35 -7.35 9.50
C THR A 65 9.82 -6.76 8.20
N ARG A 66 9.98 -7.48 7.09
CA ARG A 66 9.37 -7.11 5.80
C ARG A 66 8.07 -7.88 5.58
N PRO A 67 6.99 -7.23 5.13
CA PRO A 67 5.81 -7.97 4.67
C PRO A 67 6.21 -8.79 3.45
N ARG A 68 5.85 -10.08 3.45
CA ARG A 68 6.14 -11.02 2.35
C ARG A 68 4.84 -11.41 1.66
N ALA A 69 4.78 -11.18 0.36
CA ALA A 69 3.73 -11.73 -0.49
C ALA A 69 3.73 -13.27 -0.35
N GLY A 70 2.58 -13.86 0.01
CA GLY A 70 2.42 -15.31 0.17
C GLY A 70 2.64 -15.85 1.59
N SER A 71 2.94 -15.01 2.59
CA SER A 71 2.91 -15.44 4.00
C SER A 71 2.18 -14.40 4.86
N PRO A 72 0.85 -14.30 4.73
CA PRO A 72 0.06 -13.52 5.68
C PRO A 72 0.27 -14.18 7.05
N SER A 73 1.08 -13.56 7.91
CA SER A 73 1.23 -14.04 9.28
C SER A 73 -0.11 -13.81 9.99
N VAL A 74 -0.90 -14.89 10.10
CA VAL A 74 -2.25 -14.92 10.69
C VAL A 74 -2.24 -14.60 12.20
N THR A 75 -1.06 -14.52 12.83
CA THR A 75 -0.92 -14.55 14.29
C THR A 75 -0.70 -13.20 14.98
N ALA A 76 -0.66 -12.07 14.27
CA ALA A 76 -0.78 -10.77 14.92
C ALA A 76 -2.28 -10.41 15.02
N ARG A 77 -2.72 -9.80 16.13
CA ARG A 77 -4.10 -9.30 16.32
C ARG A 77 -4.58 -8.27 15.26
N GLY A 78 -3.80 -8.03 14.20
CA GLY A 78 -4.08 -7.24 13.01
C GLY A 78 -3.85 -7.98 11.66
N GLY A 79 -3.82 -9.32 11.64
CA GLY A 79 -3.48 -10.15 10.46
C GLY A 79 -4.44 -10.09 9.26
N ARG A 80 -5.47 -9.24 9.28
CA ARG A 80 -6.38 -9.04 8.14
C ARG A 80 -5.79 -8.13 7.06
N GLY A 81 -4.94 -7.17 7.42
CA GLY A 81 -4.47 -6.16 6.47
C GLY A 81 -3.74 -6.76 5.27
N LEU A 82 -2.80 -7.68 5.50
CA LEU A 82 -2.13 -8.39 4.41
C LEU A 82 -3.09 -9.31 3.63
N THR A 83 -4.08 -9.90 4.28
CA THR A 83 -5.12 -10.71 3.60
C THR A 83 -5.98 -9.84 2.69
N ILE A 84 -6.37 -8.65 3.12
CA ILE A 84 -7.14 -7.68 2.33
C ILE A 84 -6.32 -7.27 1.11
N ILE A 85 -5.07 -6.83 1.31
CA ILE A 85 -4.19 -6.43 0.21
C ILE A 85 -3.98 -7.61 -0.76
N THR A 86 -3.75 -8.82 -0.25
CA THR A 86 -3.56 -10.01 -1.09
C THR A 86 -4.81 -10.41 -1.85
N THR A 87 -6.00 -10.15 -1.31
CA THR A 87 -7.28 -10.49 -1.95
C THR A 87 -7.67 -9.47 -3.02
N LEU A 88 -7.41 -8.18 -2.76
CA LEU A 88 -7.90 -7.09 -3.61
C LEU A 88 -6.91 -6.67 -4.69
N ALA A 89 -5.61 -6.81 -4.43
CA ALA A 89 -4.57 -6.43 -5.39
C ALA A 89 -4.30 -7.56 -6.39
N ARG A 90 -4.14 -7.22 -7.67
CA ARG A 90 -3.57 -8.10 -8.70
C ARG A 90 -2.16 -8.52 -8.33
N ALA A 91 -1.37 -7.56 -7.89
CA ALA A 91 0.01 -7.75 -7.47
C ALA A 91 0.34 -6.78 -6.35
N TRP A 92 1.22 -7.16 -5.45
CA TRP A 92 1.74 -6.26 -4.43
C TRP A 92 3.14 -6.70 -4.02
N GLY A 93 3.91 -5.78 -3.46
CA GLY A 93 5.27 -6.06 -3.09
C GLY A 93 5.89 -4.97 -2.24
N VAL A 94 7.19 -5.09 -2.05
CA VAL A 94 8.02 -4.15 -1.29
C VAL A 94 9.20 -3.77 -2.17
N HIS A 95 9.39 -2.48 -2.42
CA HIS A 95 10.64 -2.00 -2.98
C HIS A 95 11.72 -1.95 -1.90
N ASP A 96 12.94 -2.28 -2.28
CA ASP A 96 14.06 -2.33 -1.37
C ASP A 96 14.31 -0.99 -0.69
N ALA A 97 14.90 -1.08 0.49
CA ALA A 97 15.18 0.12 1.26
C ALA A 97 16.18 0.98 0.50
N ASP A 98 15.88 2.27 0.33
CA ASP A 98 16.88 3.21 -0.17
C ASP A 98 18.03 3.37 0.88
N PRO A 99 19.12 4.08 0.56
CA PRO A 99 20.22 4.28 1.52
C PRO A 99 19.80 4.95 2.85
N SER A 100 18.63 5.60 2.90
CA SER A 100 18.06 6.18 4.14
C SER A 100 17.32 5.14 5.00
N GLY A 101 17.11 3.93 4.49
CA GLY A 101 16.35 2.88 5.15
C GLY A 101 14.84 2.95 4.88
N ALA A 102 14.39 3.90 4.06
CA ALA A 102 12.98 4.06 3.72
C ALA A 102 12.49 2.89 2.86
N VAL A 103 11.32 2.35 3.20
CA VAL A 103 10.74 1.18 2.52
C VAL A 103 9.42 1.57 1.89
N THR A 104 9.22 1.18 0.64
CA THR A 104 7.93 1.37 -0.06
C THR A 104 7.21 0.05 -0.20
N VAL A 105 6.00 -0.05 0.33
CA VAL A 105 5.07 -1.13 0.04
C VAL A 105 4.10 -0.65 -1.04
N TRP A 106 3.88 -1.45 -2.07
CA TRP A 106 3.05 -1.11 -3.21
C TRP A 106 2.04 -2.21 -3.52
N ALA A 107 0.91 -1.85 -4.10
CA ALA A 107 -0.15 -2.74 -4.54
C ALA A 107 -0.77 -2.21 -5.83
N VAL A 108 -1.13 -3.13 -6.72
CA VAL A 108 -1.67 -2.88 -8.05
C VAL A 108 -3.10 -3.41 -8.11
N LEU A 109 -4.03 -2.59 -8.58
CA LEU A 109 -5.42 -2.97 -8.85
C LEU A 109 -5.70 -2.92 -10.35
N ASP A 110 -6.47 -3.90 -10.83
CA ASP A 110 -6.97 -3.88 -12.21
C ASP A 110 -8.06 -2.81 -12.40
N PRO A 111 -8.12 -2.18 -13.58
CA PRO A 111 -9.28 -1.42 -14.01
C PRO A 111 -10.42 -2.41 -14.26
N ARG A 112 -11.42 -2.43 -13.39
CA ARG A 112 -12.63 -3.25 -13.60
C ARG A 112 -13.59 -2.60 -14.58
#